data_AF-A0A941W8R1-F1
#
_entry.id   AF-A0A941W8R1-F1
#
_cell.length_a   1.000
_cell.length_b   1.000
_cell.length_c   1.000
_cell.angle_alpha   90.00
_cell.angle_beta   90.00
_cell.angle_gamma   90.00
#
_symmetry.space_group_name_H-M   'P 1'
#
loop_
_entity.id
_entity.type
_entity.pdbx_description
1 polymer ?
#
loop_
_entity_poly.entity_id
_entity_poly.type
_entity_poly.pdbx_seq_one_letter_code
_entity_poly.pdbx_strand_id
1 'polypeptide(L)'
;MSTTPVDAVSLEARAAALCTRSIKTTSKRAALHTTIRCIDLTTLEGTDTPGKVASLCQKAVRPDPANPAIPSVAAVCVYPEMVEHAVTAVAGTGVAVASVAGAFPAGMSVPAVRVADIADAVGRGADEIDIVLNRSAFMSGDLGRAHDEIAAAKEACGAAHLKVILETGELGSYDQVRRASMLAMAAGADFIKTSTGKIPKAATHPMVLNMAEAIRDYADQTGVVVGLKGAGGIRTAKQAWHHLVIVGETLGSEWLTPDLFRLGASSLLNDVLMQIQKLDTGRYSGPDYVTVD
;
A
#
# COMPACT_ATOMS: atom_id res chain seq x y z
N MET A 1 -22.12 9.14 -6.40
CA MET A 1 -22.55 7.78 -6.75
C MET A 1 -23.21 7.14 -5.53
N SER A 2 -24.36 6.48 -5.71
CA SER A 2 -24.97 5.69 -4.63
C SER A 2 -24.13 4.44 -4.41
N THR A 3 -23.75 4.13 -3.18
CA THR A 3 -23.03 2.90 -2.83
C THR A 3 -24.00 1.91 -2.23
N THR A 4 -23.93 0.64 -2.64
CA THR A 4 -24.74 -0.40 -1.99
C THR A 4 -24.29 -0.53 -0.51
N PRO A 5 -25.23 -0.71 0.43
CA PRO A 5 -24.87 -1.00 1.82
C PRO A 5 -24.00 -2.25 1.93
N VAL A 6 -23.11 -2.27 2.93
CA VAL A 6 -22.23 -3.41 3.22
C VAL A 6 -22.83 -4.23 4.35
N ASP A 7 -23.13 -5.50 4.09
CA ASP A 7 -23.46 -6.46 5.13
C ASP A 7 -22.19 -6.86 5.89
N ALA A 8 -22.01 -6.26 7.07
CA ALA A 8 -20.85 -6.48 7.93
C ALA A 8 -20.65 -7.95 8.30
N VAL A 9 -21.73 -8.69 8.58
CA VAL A 9 -21.64 -10.10 9.02
C VAL A 9 -21.16 -10.97 7.86
N SER A 10 -21.76 -10.78 6.68
CA SER A 10 -21.36 -11.52 5.49
C SER A 10 -19.93 -11.19 5.04
N LEU A 11 -19.54 -9.91 5.10
CA LEU A 11 -18.18 -9.47 4.80
C LEU A 11 -17.15 -10.11 5.74
N GLU A 12 -17.40 -10.07 7.05
CA GLU A 12 -16.49 -10.64 8.05
C GLU A 12 -16.40 -12.16 7.93
N ALA A 13 -17.54 -12.84 7.72
CA ALA A 13 -17.58 -14.28 7.50
C ALA A 13 -16.79 -14.67 6.23
N ARG A 14 -16.94 -13.93 5.13
CA ARG A 14 -16.19 -14.16 3.90
C ARG A 14 -14.69 -13.93 4.11
N ALA A 15 -14.30 -12.83 4.76
CA ALA A 15 -12.90 -12.56 5.06
C ALA A 15 -12.27 -13.67 5.92
N ALA A 16 -12.98 -14.13 6.95
CA ALA A 16 -12.55 -15.24 7.80
C ALA A 16 -12.38 -16.54 6.99
N ALA A 17 -13.35 -16.87 6.14
CA ALA A 17 -13.30 -18.05 5.28
C ALA A 17 -12.08 -18.02 4.33
N LEU A 18 -11.81 -16.88 3.69
CA LEU A 18 -10.63 -16.69 2.83
C LEU A 18 -9.32 -16.86 3.62
N CYS A 19 -9.27 -16.40 4.87
CA CYS A 19 -8.10 -16.55 5.75
C CYS A 19 -7.87 -17.98 6.25
N THR A 20 -8.77 -18.93 5.99
CA THR A 20 -8.50 -20.36 6.26
C THR A 20 -7.68 -21.03 5.16
N ARG A 21 -7.58 -20.39 3.99
CA ARG A 21 -6.89 -20.96 2.83
C ARG A 21 -5.39 -21.00 3.10
N SER A 22 -4.80 -22.15 2.81
CA SER A 22 -3.35 -22.36 2.86
C SER A 22 -2.80 -22.50 1.45
N ILE A 23 -1.63 -21.92 1.21
CA ILE A 23 -0.91 -22.08 -0.05
C ILE A 23 -0.17 -23.42 -0.01
N LYS A 24 -0.43 -24.28 -0.99
CA LYS A 24 0.26 -25.57 -1.12
C LYS A 24 1.77 -25.34 -1.18
N THR A 25 2.56 -26.28 -0.63
CA THR A 25 4.03 -26.18 -0.59
C THR A 25 4.64 -25.88 -1.95
N THR A 26 4.10 -26.48 -3.02
CA THR A 26 4.54 -26.27 -4.41
C THR A 26 4.35 -24.83 -4.91
N SER A 27 3.37 -24.09 -4.38
CA SER A 27 3.06 -22.71 -4.77
C SER A 27 3.58 -21.67 -3.77
N LYS A 28 4.05 -22.12 -2.60
CA LYS A 28 4.44 -21.22 -1.49
C LYS A 28 5.60 -20.30 -1.86
N ARG A 29 6.59 -20.79 -2.61
CA ARG A 29 7.71 -19.96 -3.09
C ARG A 29 7.22 -18.85 -4.02
N ALA A 30 6.38 -19.19 -4.99
CA ALA A 30 5.82 -18.21 -5.93
C ALA A 30 5.04 -17.13 -5.18
N ALA A 31 4.22 -17.51 -4.20
CA ALA A 31 3.49 -16.57 -3.36
C ALA A 31 4.42 -15.63 -2.57
N LEU A 32 5.49 -16.16 -1.97
CA LEU A 32 6.49 -15.35 -1.26
C LEU A 32 7.21 -14.38 -2.21
N HIS A 33 7.58 -14.81 -3.42
CA HIS A 33 8.17 -13.92 -4.42
C HIS A 33 7.18 -12.86 -4.91
N THR A 34 5.90 -13.19 -5.06
CA THR A 34 4.86 -12.21 -5.36
C THR A 34 4.67 -11.23 -4.21
N THR A 35 4.70 -11.69 -2.96
CA THR A 35 4.69 -10.79 -1.79
C THR A 35 5.84 -9.80 -1.86
N ILE A 36 7.08 -10.25 -2.08
CA ILE A 36 8.24 -9.34 -2.18
C ILE A 36 8.03 -8.31 -3.29
N ARG A 37 7.67 -8.77 -4.51
CA ARG A 37 7.42 -7.89 -5.66
C ARG A 37 6.32 -6.87 -5.44
N CYS A 38 5.41 -7.09 -4.50
CA CYS A 38 4.33 -6.17 -4.16
C CYS A 38 4.62 -5.34 -2.90
N ILE A 39 5.80 -5.43 -2.27
CA ILE A 39 6.11 -4.62 -1.09
C ILE A 39 6.45 -3.18 -1.49
N ASP A 40 5.87 -2.23 -0.77
CA ASP A 40 6.39 -0.87 -0.64
C ASP A 40 7.19 -0.81 0.67
N LEU A 41 8.52 -0.95 0.56
CA LEU A 41 9.41 -1.00 1.72
C LEU A 41 9.52 0.40 2.30
N THR A 42 8.98 0.59 3.50
CA THR A 42 8.63 1.92 4.00
C THR A 42 9.48 2.31 5.20
N THR A 43 10.02 3.54 5.18
CA THR A 43 10.51 4.21 6.39
C THR A 43 9.95 5.62 6.44
N LEU A 44 9.33 5.97 7.57
CA LEU A 44 8.61 7.24 7.77
C LEU A 44 8.83 7.71 9.20
N GLU A 45 10.08 7.83 9.62
CA GLU A 45 10.47 8.26 10.96
C GLU A 45 11.03 9.67 10.95
N GLY A 46 10.78 10.44 12.02
CA GLY A 46 11.36 11.78 12.16
C GLY A 46 12.89 11.78 12.32
N THR A 47 13.48 10.59 12.52
CA THR A 47 14.93 10.35 12.63
C THR A 47 15.53 9.78 11.35
N ASP A 48 14.78 9.73 10.24
CA ASP A 48 15.32 9.27 8.97
C ASP A 48 16.46 10.18 8.51
N THR A 49 17.50 9.55 7.95
CA THR A 49 18.70 10.21 7.44
C THR A 49 19.00 9.70 6.04
N PRO A 50 19.78 10.43 5.23
CA PRO A 50 20.19 9.95 3.91
C PRO A 50 20.86 8.57 3.95
N GLY A 51 21.67 8.30 4.98
CA GLY A 51 22.33 6.99 5.17
C GLY A 51 21.34 5.86 5.45
N LYS A 52 20.32 6.10 6.30
CA LYS A 52 19.27 5.11 6.57
C LYS A 52 18.44 4.83 5.31
N VAL A 53 18.07 5.88 4.57
CA VAL A 53 17.33 5.76 3.31
C VAL A 53 18.14 5.00 2.26
N ALA A 54 19.44 5.27 2.15
CA ALA A 54 20.32 4.51 1.26
C ALA A 54 20.36 3.01 1.62
N SER A 55 20.42 2.66 2.91
CA SER A 55 20.35 1.27 3.37
C SER A 55 19.01 0.60 3.03
N LEU A 56 17.90 1.31 3.24
CA LEU A 56 16.56 0.85 2.86
C LEU A 56 16.49 0.58 1.35
N CYS A 57 17.02 1.48 0.53
CA CYS A 57 17.06 1.35 -0.92
C CYS A 57 17.90 0.16 -1.38
N GLN A 58 19.10 -0.04 -0.79
CA GLN A 58 19.93 -1.21 -1.10
C GLN A 58 19.20 -2.52 -0.82
N LYS A 59 18.48 -2.59 0.31
CA LYS A 59 17.66 -3.74 0.66
C LYS A 59 16.46 -3.91 -0.27
N ALA A 60 15.80 -2.82 -0.65
CA ALA A 60 14.68 -2.84 -1.59
C ALA A 60 15.09 -3.45 -2.95
N VAL A 61 16.26 -3.05 -3.45
CA VAL A 61 16.84 -3.52 -4.71
C VAL A 61 17.32 -4.96 -4.61
N ARG A 62 18.01 -5.32 -3.53
CA ARG A 62 18.56 -6.66 -3.31
C ARG A 62 18.19 -7.16 -1.91
N PRO A 63 16.98 -7.71 -1.71
CA PRO A 63 16.51 -8.10 -0.38
C PRO A 63 17.36 -9.17 0.30
N ASP A 64 17.89 -10.11 -0.48
CA ASP A 64 18.85 -11.12 0.00
C ASP A 64 20.15 -11.03 -0.81
N PRO A 65 21.23 -10.49 -0.23
CA PRO A 65 22.52 -10.42 -0.89
C PRO A 65 23.11 -11.80 -1.23
N ALA A 66 22.78 -12.85 -0.48
CA ALA A 66 23.29 -14.19 -0.71
C ALA A 66 22.48 -14.97 -1.77
N ASN A 67 21.26 -14.53 -2.09
CA ASN A 67 20.37 -15.22 -3.00
C ASN A 67 19.83 -14.29 -4.13
N PRO A 68 20.48 -14.26 -5.31
CA PRO A 68 20.07 -13.39 -6.41
C PRO A 68 18.73 -13.81 -7.06
N ALA A 69 18.16 -14.97 -6.71
CA ALA A 69 16.84 -15.37 -7.18
C ALA A 69 15.70 -14.64 -6.45
N ILE A 70 16.00 -13.95 -5.34
CA ILE A 70 15.04 -13.13 -4.62
C ILE A 70 14.80 -11.83 -5.40
N PRO A 71 13.54 -11.54 -5.79
CA PRO A 71 13.24 -10.35 -6.57
C PRO A 71 13.39 -9.08 -5.73
N SER A 72 13.54 -7.93 -6.38
CA SER A 72 13.40 -6.62 -5.74
C SER A 72 11.96 -6.37 -5.28
N VAL A 73 11.78 -5.44 -4.35
CA VAL A 73 10.46 -4.93 -3.96
C VAL A 73 9.88 -3.99 -5.03
N ALA A 74 8.59 -3.63 -4.93
CA ALA A 74 7.96 -2.72 -5.90
C ALA A 74 8.53 -1.30 -5.79
N ALA A 75 8.55 -0.79 -4.55
CA ALA A 75 8.94 0.59 -4.28
C ALA A 75 9.57 0.73 -2.90
N VAL A 76 10.29 1.83 -2.69
CA VAL A 76 10.55 2.39 -1.36
C VAL A 76 9.54 3.50 -1.07
N CYS A 77 9.16 3.69 0.20
CA CYS A 77 8.26 4.77 0.60
C CYS A 77 8.90 5.62 1.71
N VAL A 78 9.10 6.91 1.44
CA VAL A 78 9.84 7.85 2.30
C VAL A 78 9.12 9.21 2.46
N TYR A 79 9.58 10.06 3.38
CA TYR A 79 9.13 11.45 3.46
C TYR A 79 9.65 12.29 2.28
N PRO A 80 9.00 13.42 1.92
CA PRO A 80 9.38 14.26 0.79
C PRO A 80 10.86 14.71 0.81
N GLU A 81 11.36 15.06 2.00
CA GLU A 81 12.75 15.47 2.21
C GLU A 81 13.77 14.39 1.81
N MET A 82 13.37 13.12 1.80
CA MET A 82 14.25 11.98 1.49
C MET A 82 14.13 11.49 0.05
N VAL A 83 13.27 12.10 -0.77
CA VAL A 83 12.97 11.63 -2.13
C VAL A 83 14.20 11.63 -3.01
N GLU A 84 14.95 12.75 -3.09
CA GLU A 84 16.13 12.83 -3.97
C GLU A 84 17.21 11.80 -3.58
N HIS A 85 17.36 11.54 -2.29
CA HIS A 85 18.27 10.51 -1.78
C HIS A 85 17.83 9.11 -2.19
N ALA A 86 16.53 8.81 -2.09
CA ALA A 86 15.97 7.53 -2.54
C ALA A 86 16.11 7.36 -4.05
N VAL A 87 15.74 8.36 -4.84
CA VAL A 87 15.85 8.38 -6.32
C VAL A 87 17.29 8.09 -6.75
N THR A 88 18.26 8.78 -6.14
CA THR A 88 19.68 8.54 -6.43
C THR A 88 20.09 7.10 -6.10
N ALA A 89 19.61 6.56 -4.98
CA ALA A 89 20.00 5.23 -4.50
C ALA A 89 19.38 4.07 -5.31
N VAL A 90 18.21 4.26 -5.91
CA VAL A 90 17.52 3.22 -6.71
C VAL A 90 17.64 3.42 -8.23
N ALA A 91 18.37 4.44 -8.67
CA ALA A 91 18.52 4.77 -10.09
C ALA A 91 18.92 3.54 -10.95
N GLY A 92 18.14 3.26 -12.00
CA GLY A 92 18.40 2.16 -12.94
C GLY A 92 18.06 0.76 -12.43
N THR A 93 17.45 0.62 -11.25
CA THR A 93 17.14 -0.70 -10.66
C THR A 93 15.72 -1.19 -10.94
N GLY A 94 14.81 -0.29 -11.32
CA GLY A 94 13.39 -0.57 -11.50
C GLY A 94 12.55 -0.54 -10.23
N VAL A 95 13.14 -0.31 -9.06
CA VAL A 95 12.41 -0.03 -7.81
C VAL A 95 11.91 1.41 -7.86
N ALA A 96 10.60 1.62 -7.70
CA ALA A 96 9.99 2.94 -7.69
C ALA A 96 10.25 3.70 -6.37
N VAL A 97 10.18 5.02 -6.42
CA VAL A 97 10.21 5.90 -5.24
C VAL A 97 8.82 6.45 -4.99
N ALA A 98 8.17 5.95 -3.94
CA ALA A 98 6.97 6.53 -3.39
C ALA A 98 7.30 7.55 -2.29
N SER A 99 6.51 8.62 -2.21
CA SER A 99 6.57 9.55 -1.08
C SER A 99 5.20 9.77 -0.46
N VAL A 100 5.14 9.96 0.86
CA VAL A 100 3.93 10.53 1.48
C VAL A 100 3.94 12.04 1.30
N ALA A 101 2.79 12.64 1.00
CA ALA A 101 2.70 14.10 0.82
C ALA A 101 1.29 14.62 1.17
N GLY A 102 1.06 15.91 0.94
CA GLY A 102 -0.22 16.56 1.16
C GLY A 102 -0.54 16.73 2.65
N ALA A 103 0.48 17.08 3.45
CA ALA A 103 0.42 17.22 4.91
C ALA A 103 0.19 15.90 5.68
N PHE A 104 0.81 14.80 5.23
CA PHE A 104 0.85 13.53 5.95
C PHE A 104 1.45 13.70 7.38
N PRO A 105 0.98 12.95 8.41
CA PRO A 105 -0.03 11.87 8.37
C PRO A 105 -1.47 12.33 8.54
N ALA A 106 -1.70 13.59 8.92
CA ALA A 106 -3.05 14.06 9.19
C ALA A 106 -3.84 14.41 7.92
N GLY A 107 -3.17 14.86 6.87
CA GLY A 107 -3.80 15.45 5.69
C GLY A 107 -4.46 16.81 5.98
N MET A 108 -4.13 17.43 7.12
CA MET A 108 -4.79 18.63 7.64
C MET A 108 -3.91 19.86 7.44
N SER A 109 -4.02 20.45 6.25
CA SER A 109 -3.49 21.78 5.93
C SER A 109 -4.42 22.44 4.91
N VAL A 110 -4.19 23.72 4.61
CA VAL A 110 -4.96 24.41 3.56
C VAL A 110 -4.68 23.78 2.18
N PRO A 111 -5.66 23.71 1.26
CA PRO A 111 -5.50 23.00 -0.01
C PRO A 111 -4.27 23.43 -0.81
N ALA A 112 -3.97 24.73 -0.86
CA ALA A 112 -2.81 25.26 -1.58
C ALA A 112 -1.47 24.72 -1.05
N VAL A 113 -1.34 24.55 0.27
CA VAL A 113 -0.13 23.97 0.88
C VAL A 113 -0.04 22.48 0.57
N ARG A 114 -1.16 21.76 0.61
CA ARG A 114 -1.18 20.32 0.29
C ARG A 114 -0.78 20.07 -1.17
N VAL A 115 -1.31 20.85 -2.10
CA VAL A 115 -0.97 20.78 -3.53
C VAL A 115 0.50 21.12 -3.77
N ALA A 116 1.02 22.16 -3.11
CA ALA A 116 2.44 22.53 -3.22
C ALA A 116 3.38 21.43 -2.68
N ASP A 117 3.04 20.81 -1.55
CA ASP A 117 3.78 19.69 -0.95
C ASP A 117 3.82 18.46 -1.89
N ILE A 118 2.70 18.15 -2.54
CA ILE A 118 2.64 17.08 -3.56
C ILE A 118 3.52 17.42 -4.77
N ALA A 119 3.39 18.64 -5.31
CA ALA A 119 4.16 19.08 -6.46
C ALA A 119 5.67 19.10 -6.18
N ASP A 120 6.08 19.47 -4.96
CA ASP A 120 7.48 19.44 -4.53
C ASP A 120 8.02 18.00 -4.49
N ALA A 121 7.29 17.06 -3.88
CA ALA A 121 7.68 15.65 -3.85
C ALA A 121 7.82 15.04 -5.26
N VAL A 122 6.91 15.37 -6.18
CA VAL A 122 7.01 14.98 -7.60
C VAL A 122 8.20 15.66 -8.28
N GLY A 123 8.41 16.96 -8.04
CA GLY A 123 9.54 17.71 -8.59
C GLY A 123 10.91 17.17 -8.17
N ARG A 124 10.99 16.54 -6.99
CA ARG A 124 12.17 15.82 -6.50
C ARG A 124 12.35 14.43 -7.10
N GLY A 125 11.41 13.97 -7.92
CA GLY A 125 11.49 12.71 -8.67
C GLY A 125 10.73 11.53 -8.05
N ALA A 126 9.74 11.76 -7.17
CA ALA A 126 8.87 10.68 -6.72
C ALA A 126 8.03 10.14 -7.89
N ASP A 127 8.06 8.83 -8.09
CA ASP A 127 7.23 8.12 -9.07
C ASP A 127 5.78 7.98 -8.59
N GLU A 128 5.58 7.99 -7.26
CA GLU A 128 4.30 7.72 -6.64
C GLU A 128 4.09 8.59 -5.40
N ILE A 129 2.85 9.04 -5.17
CA ILE A 129 2.49 9.91 -4.06
C ILE A 129 1.35 9.29 -3.24
N ASP A 130 1.57 9.15 -1.93
CA ASP A 130 0.61 8.66 -0.97
C ASP A 130 0.04 9.85 -0.15
N ILE A 131 -1.20 10.26 -0.43
CA ILE A 131 -1.90 11.32 0.33
C ILE A 131 -2.92 10.74 1.29
N VAL A 132 -3.39 11.56 2.24
CA VAL A 132 -4.46 11.19 3.17
C VAL A 132 -5.76 11.87 2.77
N LEU A 133 -6.85 11.09 2.69
CA LEU A 133 -8.21 11.61 2.51
C LEU A 133 -8.49 12.70 3.56
N ASN A 134 -9.09 13.81 3.17
CA ASN A 134 -9.58 14.81 4.12
C ASN A 134 -10.77 14.23 4.90
N ARG A 135 -10.47 13.56 6.01
CA ARG A 135 -11.46 12.91 6.85
C ARG A 135 -12.43 13.90 7.49
N SER A 136 -11.99 15.12 7.77
CA SER A 136 -12.87 16.16 8.31
C SER A 136 -13.99 16.51 7.32
N ALA A 137 -13.64 16.78 6.06
CA ALA A 137 -14.62 17.03 5.00
C ALA A 137 -15.52 15.79 4.79
N PHE A 138 -14.92 14.61 4.67
CA PHE A 138 -15.65 13.37 4.44
C PHE A 138 -16.67 13.04 5.55
N MET A 139 -16.24 13.08 6.82
CA MET A 139 -17.08 12.74 7.98
C MET A 139 -18.14 13.79 8.28
N SER A 140 -17.91 15.06 7.90
CA SER A 140 -18.92 16.12 8.00
C SER A 140 -19.97 16.08 6.88
N GLY A 141 -19.79 15.20 5.89
CA GLY A 141 -20.68 15.07 4.74
C GLY A 141 -20.36 16.01 3.57
N ASP A 142 -19.31 16.83 3.69
CA ASP A 142 -18.79 17.66 2.60
C ASP A 142 -17.96 16.82 1.62
N LEU A 143 -18.66 15.95 0.90
CA LEU A 143 -18.05 15.01 -0.04
C LEU A 143 -17.54 15.68 -1.30
N GLY A 144 -18.15 16.79 -1.71
CA GLY A 144 -17.67 17.58 -2.84
C GLY A 144 -16.26 18.06 -2.56
N ARG A 145 -16.03 18.68 -1.40
CA ARG A 145 -14.70 19.10 -0.99
C ARG A 145 -13.72 17.94 -0.87
N ALA A 146 -14.12 16.83 -0.25
CA ALA A 146 -13.24 15.67 -0.11
C ALA A 146 -12.82 15.09 -1.47
N HIS A 147 -13.73 15.08 -2.45
CA HIS A 147 -13.46 14.69 -3.83
C HIS A 147 -12.53 15.68 -4.53
N ASP A 148 -12.86 16.98 -4.47
CA ASP A 148 -12.12 18.02 -5.19
C ASP A 148 -10.68 18.16 -4.69
N GLU A 149 -10.45 17.95 -3.39
CA GLU A 149 -9.09 17.92 -2.83
C GLU A 149 -8.27 16.71 -3.34
N ILE A 150 -8.89 15.56 -3.62
CA ILE A 150 -8.21 14.41 -4.24
C ILE A 150 -7.96 14.68 -5.73
N ALA A 151 -8.93 15.25 -6.44
CA ALA A 151 -8.79 15.60 -7.85
C ALA A 151 -7.65 16.61 -8.06
N ALA A 152 -7.56 17.64 -7.21
CA ALA A 152 -6.46 18.60 -7.22
C ALA A 152 -5.11 17.94 -6.90
N ALA A 153 -5.09 16.96 -5.98
CA ALA A 153 -3.89 16.17 -5.72
C ALA A 153 -3.47 15.31 -6.93
N LYS A 154 -4.43 14.72 -7.65
CA LYS A 154 -4.17 13.96 -8.88
C LYS A 154 -3.60 14.84 -9.97
N GLU A 155 -4.14 16.04 -10.15
CA GLU A 155 -3.59 17.04 -11.07
C GLU A 155 -2.15 17.41 -10.69
N ALA A 156 -1.90 17.67 -9.40
CA ALA A 156 -0.56 17.99 -8.91
C ALA A 156 0.45 16.84 -9.07
N CYS A 157 -0.01 15.58 -9.08
CA CYS A 157 0.85 14.43 -9.33
C CYS A 157 1.35 14.35 -10.78
N GLY A 158 0.61 14.92 -11.74
CA GLY A 158 0.91 14.78 -13.16
C GLY A 158 0.99 13.30 -13.58
N ALA A 159 2.19 12.86 -13.97
CA ALA A 159 2.43 11.47 -14.37
C ALA A 159 2.65 10.51 -13.18
N ALA A 160 2.97 11.03 -11.99
CA ALA A 160 3.17 10.19 -10.81
C ALA A 160 1.85 9.51 -10.39
N HIS A 161 1.93 8.29 -9.89
CA HIS A 161 0.76 7.56 -9.41
C HIS A 161 0.29 8.10 -8.05
N LEU A 162 -0.99 8.43 -7.96
CA LEU A 162 -1.65 8.86 -6.72
C LEU A 162 -2.25 7.65 -5.97
N LYS A 163 -1.77 7.44 -4.75
CA LYS A 163 -2.39 6.52 -3.78
C LYS A 163 -3.12 7.32 -2.71
N VAL A 164 -4.43 7.09 -2.57
CA VAL A 164 -5.23 7.77 -1.54
C VAL A 164 -5.39 6.88 -0.32
N ILE A 165 -4.81 7.31 0.80
CA ILE A 165 -4.98 6.70 2.12
C ILE A 165 -6.35 7.09 2.67
N LEU A 166 -7.22 6.10 2.83
CA LEU A 166 -8.56 6.31 3.39
C LEU A 166 -8.54 6.39 4.93
N GLU A 167 -7.52 5.82 5.55
CA GLU A 167 -7.42 5.62 7.00
C GLU A 167 -8.65 4.90 7.57
N THR A 168 -8.90 3.71 7.02
CA THR A 168 -10.13 2.92 7.23
C THR A 168 -10.45 2.65 8.70
N GLY A 169 -9.43 2.60 9.57
CA GLY A 169 -9.59 2.41 11.01
C GLY A 169 -10.33 3.57 11.72
N GLU A 170 -10.41 4.75 11.10
CA GLU A 170 -11.08 5.93 11.66
C GLU A 170 -12.42 6.25 11.00
N LEU A 171 -12.80 5.56 9.92
CA LEU A 171 -14.02 5.84 9.17
C LEU A 171 -15.30 5.27 9.82
N GLY A 172 -15.15 4.45 10.87
CA GLY A 172 -16.25 4.02 11.75
C GLY A 172 -17.10 2.86 11.25
N SER A 173 -17.33 2.69 9.94
CA SER A 173 -18.09 1.56 9.39
C SER A 173 -17.61 1.09 8.01
N TYR A 174 -17.97 -0.14 7.64
CA TYR A 174 -17.68 -0.67 6.30
C TYR A 174 -18.37 0.12 5.19
N ASP A 175 -19.57 0.68 5.44
CA ASP A 175 -20.26 1.58 4.49
C ASP A 175 -19.43 2.84 4.21
N GLN A 176 -18.87 3.45 5.25
CA GLN A 176 -18.03 4.65 5.10
C GLN A 176 -16.74 4.33 4.37
N VAL A 177 -16.12 3.16 4.63
CA VAL A 177 -14.93 2.70 3.90
C VAL A 177 -15.25 2.48 2.42
N ARG A 178 -16.38 1.86 2.10
CA ARG A 178 -16.79 1.66 0.70
C ARG A 178 -17.09 2.99 0.02
N ARG A 179 -17.79 3.90 0.69
CA ARG A 179 -18.08 5.24 0.18
C ARG A 179 -16.81 6.06 -0.06
N ALA A 180 -15.85 6.02 0.86
CA ALA A 180 -14.55 6.68 0.71
C ALA A 180 -13.75 6.07 -0.45
N SER A 181 -13.80 4.75 -0.61
CA SER A 181 -13.16 4.03 -1.73
C SER A 181 -13.71 4.51 -3.08
N MET A 182 -15.03 4.49 -3.25
CA MET A 182 -15.69 4.94 -4.48
C MET A 182 -15.43 6.42 -4.77
N LEU A 183 -15.42 7.27 -3.73
CA LEU A 183 -15.13 8.69 -3.86
C LEU A 183 -13.69 8.93 -4.32
N ALA A 184 -12.71 8.24 -3.73
CA ALA A 184 -11.31 8.39 -4.09
C ALA A 184 -11.04 7.92 -5.53
N MET A 185 -11.62 6.79 -5.94
CA MET A 185 -11.50 6.29 -7.31
C MET A 185 -12.15 7.24 -8.32
N ALA A 186 -13.35 7.74 -8.03
CA ALA A 186 -14.04 8.72 -8.87
C ALA A 186 -13.26 10.04 -9.00
N ALA A 187 -12.49 10.43 -7.98
CA ALA A 187 -11.62 11.60 -8.01
C ALA A 187 -10.28 11.37 -8.74
N GLY A 188 -10.03 10.16 -9.26
CA GLY A 188 -8.84 9.85 -10.06
C GLY A 188 -7.68 9.19 -9.31
N ALA A 189 -7.93 8.56 -8.16
CA ALA A 189 -6.91 7.76 -7.48
C ALA A 189 -6.48 6.55 -8.33
N ASP A 190 -5.17 6.35 -8.51
CA ASP A 190 -4.63 5.16 -9.18
C ASP A 190 -4.59 3.96 -8.21
N PHE A 191 -4.48 4.24 -6.91
CA PHE A 191 -4.62 3.27 -5.83
C PHE A 191 -5.48 3.81 -4.69
N ILE A 192 -6.25 2.93 -4.07
CA ILE A 192 -6.77 3.17 -2.72
C ILE A 192 -5.95 2.40 -1.69
N LYS A 193 -5.56 3.10 -0.61
CA LYS A 193 -4.68 2.61 0.45
C LYS A 193 -5.42 2.57 1.78
N THR A 194 -5.26 1.48 2.52
CA THR A 194 -6.01 1.29 3.77
C THR A 194 -5.65 2.33 4.83
N SER A 195 -4.37 2.55 5.12
CA SER A 195 -3.94 3.31 6.30
C SER A 195 -2.58 4.00 6.18
N THR A 196 -2.34 4.99 7.05
CA THR A 196 -1.04 5.68 7.14
C THR A 196 0.04 4.83 7.79
N GLY A 197 -0.34 3.78 8.53
CA GLY A 197 0.56 3.04 9.42
C GLY A 197 0.90 3.78 10.71
N LYS A 198 0.31 4.95 10.97
CA LYS A 198 0.52 5.74 12.20
C LYS A 198 -0.54 5.46 13.28
N ILE A 199 -1.62 4.75 12.93
CA ILE A 199 -2.66 4.35 13.87
C ILE A 199 -2.70 2.82 14.08
N PRO A 200 -3.16 2.34 15.25
CA PRO A 200 -3.38 0.91 15.48
C PRO A 200 -4.52 0.36 14.59
N LYS A 201 -4.32 -0.83 14.00
CA LYS A 201 -5.33 -1.65 13.30
C LYS A 201 -6.04 -1.00 12.10
N ALA A 202 -5.42 -1.05 10.91
CA ALA A 202 -6.06 -0.45 9.74
C ALA A 202 -5.99 -1.26 8.43
N ALA A 203 -5.16 -2.30 8.30
CA ALA A 203 -5.26 -3.30 7.22
C ALA A 203 -5.82 -4.64 7.70
N THR A 204 -6.97 -4.65 8.37
CA THR A 204 -7.63 -5.92 8.71
C THR A 204 -8.15 -6.61 7.44
N HIS A 205 -8.24 -7.95 7.47
CA HIS A 205 -8.73 -8.72 6.31
C HIS A 205 -10.13 -8.29 5.82
N PRO A 206 -11.12 -8.01 6.71
CA PRO A 206 -12.41 -7.48 6.26
C PRO A 206 -12.32 -6.11 5.58
N MET A 207 -11.45 -5.21 6.04
CA MET A 207 -11.26 -3.90 5.41
C MET A 207 -10.65 -4.02 4.01
N VAL A 208 -9.65 -4.88 3.87
CA VAL A 208 -9.04 -5.14 2.55
C VAL A 208 -10.05 -5.79 1.60
N LEU A 209 -10.87 -6.73 2.09
CA LEU A 209 -11.95 -7.34 1.30
C LEU A 209 -12.98 -6.30 0.85
N ASN A 210 -13.42 -5.41 1.76
CA ASN A 210 -14.38 -4.35 1.44
C ASN A 210 -13.85 -3.40 0.35
N MET A 211 -12.58 -2.98 0.48
CA MET A 211 -11.95 -2.14 -0.54
C MET A 211 -11.76 -2.89 -1.87
N ALA A 212 -11.42 -4.18 -1.84
CA ALA A 212 -11.34 -5.00 -3.05
C ALA A 212 -12.70 -5.16 -3.73
N GLU A 213 -13.78 -5.37 -2.97
CA GLU A 213 -15.14 -5.40 -3.54
C GLU A 213 -15.53 -4.05 -4.15
N ALA A 214 -15.15 -2.93 -3.52
CA ALA A 214 -15.37 -1.60 -4.08
C ALA A 214 -14.61 -1.40 -5.41
N ILE A 215 -13.34 -1.83 -5.49
CA ILE A 215 -12.54 -1.76 -6.73
C ILE A 215 -13.18 -2.59 -7.83
N ARG A 216 -13.59 -3.83 -7.55
CA ARG A 216 -14.28 -4.69 -8.51
C ARG A 216 -15.52 -3.97 -9.06
N ASP A 217 -16.39 -3.53 -8.17
CA ASP A 217 -17.65 -2.93 -8.57
C ASP A 217 -17.44 -1.62 -9.34
N TYR A 218 -16.39 -0.84 -9.02
CA TYR A 218 -16.02 0.36 -9.76
C TYR A 218 -15.51 0.02 -11.16
N ALA A 219 -14.64 -0.99 -11.30
CA ALA A 219 -14.15 -1.46 -12.59
C ALA A 219 -15.29 -2.01 -13.45
N ASP A 220 -16.21 -2.80 -12.89
CA ASP A 220 -17.40 -3.32 -13.59
C ASP A 220 -18.32 -2.19 -14.09
N GLN A 221 -18.44 -1.09 -13.33
CA GLN A 221 -19.31 0.04 -13.67
C GLN A 221 -18.68 1.02 -14.67
N THR A 222 -17.36 1.22 -14.60
CA THR A 222 -16.68 2.33 -15.29
C THR A 222 -15.67 1.87 -16.34
N GLY A 223 -15.21 0.62 -16.28
CA GLY A 223 -14.08 0.11 -17.05
C GLY A 223 -12.71 0.60 -16.55
N VAL A 224 -12.65 1.37 -15.46
CA VAL A 224 -11.41 1.91 -14.91
C VAL A 224 -10.81 0.94 -13.89
N VAL A 225 -9.55 0.58 -14.10
CA VAL A 225 -8.78 -0.31 -13.24
C VAL A 225 -8.05 0.52 -12.19
N VAL A 226 -8.24 0.19 -10.91
CA VAL A 226 -7.59 0.85 -9.76
C VAL A 226 -6.88 -0.20 -8.90
N GLY A 227 -5.71 0.16 -8.38
CA GLY A 227 -4.91 -0.69 -7.50
C GLY A 227 -5.35 -0.66 -6.03
N LEU A 228 -4.94 -1.69 -5.28
CA LEU A 228 -5.16 -1.80 -3.83
C LEU A 228 -3.84 -1.83 -3.06
N LYS A 229 -3.70 -0.95 -2.06
CA LYS A 229 -2.55 -0.97 -1.16
C LYS A 229 -2.96 -1.29 0.29
N GLY A 230 -2.64 -2.49 0.74
CA GLY A 230 -2.78 -2.88 2.14
C GLY A 230 -1.60 -2.34 2.96
N ALA A 231 -1.85 -1.48 3.94
CA ALA A 231 -0.82 -0.93 4.81
C ALA A 231 -1.30 -0.83 6.27
N GLY A 232 -0.36 -0.95 7.21
CA GLY A 232 -0.63 -0.78 8.65
C GLY A 232 -0.84 -2.10 9.39
N GLY A 233 0.27 -2.65 9.89
CA GLY A 233 0.26 -3.82 10.80
C GLY A 233 0.46 -5.19 10.15
N ILE A 234 0.78 -5.22 8.85
CA ILE A 234 1.15 -6.45 8.12
C ILE A 234 2.62 -6.74 8.39
N ARG A 235 2.90 -7.75 9.23
CA ARG A 235 4.26 -8.05 9.72
C ARG A 235 4.73 -9.46 9.40
N THR A 236 3.81 -10.34 8.99
CA THR A 236 4.12 -11.75 8.76
C THR A 236 3.74 -12.17 7.35
N ALA A 237 4.51 -13.11 6.80
CA ALA A 237 4.23 -13.76 5.53
C ALA A 237 2.83 -14.38 5.52
N LYS A 238 2.36 -14.91 6.66
CA LYS A 238 0.99 -15.44 6.78
C LYS A 238 -0.08 -14.37 6.52
N GLN A 239 0.06 -13.18 7.11
CA GLN A 239 -0.85 -12.08 6.83
C GLN A 239 -0.78 -11.67 5.35
N ALA A 240 0.44 -11.52 4.81
CA ALA A 240 0.63 -11.18 3.40
C ALA A 240 -0.03 -12.20 2.45
N TRP A 241 0.08 -13.51 2.75
CA TRP A 241 -0.60 -14.56 1.99
C TRP A 241 -2.12 -14.41 2.00
N HIS A 242 -2.71 -14.10 3.16
CA HIS A 242 -4.16 -13.89 3.22
C HIS A 242 -4.58 -12.68 2.37
N HIS A 243 -3.79 -11.60 2.33
CA HIS A 243 -4.07 -10.48 1.44
C HIS A 243 -4.00 -10.88 -0.04
N LEU A 244 -3.00 -11.69 -0.45
CA LEU A 244 -2.94 -12.23 -1.81
C LEU A 244 -4.16 -13.07 -2.16
N VAL A 245 -4.63 -13.92 -1.23
CA VAL A 245 -5.85 -14.72 -1.43
C VAL A 245 -7.08 -13.82 -1.56
N ILE A 246 -7.23 -12.83 -0.69
CA ILE A 246 -8.37 -11.91 -0.73
C ILE A 246 -8.41 -11.16 -2.07
N VAL A 247 -7.27 -10.62 -2.52
CA VAL A 247 -7.18 -9.91 -3.78
C VAL A 247 -7.43 -10.87 -4.96
N GLY A 248 -6.74 -12.00 -5.01
CA GLY A 248 -6.88 -12.95 -6.12
C GLY A 248 -8.30 -13.51 -6.27
N GLU A 249 -8.97 -13.82 -5.15
CA GLU A 249 -10.34 -14.38 -5.16
C GLU A 249 -11.44 -13.32 -5.32
N THR A 250 -11.10 -12.02 -5.24
CA THR A 250 -12.08 -10.93 -5.34
C THR A 250 -11.92 -10.11 -6.61
N LEU A 251 -10.67 -9.83 -7.00
CA LEU A 251 -10.29 -9.00 -8.15
C LEU A 251 -9.71 -9.82 -9.31
N GLY A 252 -9.24 -11.04 -9.07
CA GLY A 252 -8.57 -11.85 -10.08
C GLY A 252 -7.04 -11.83 -9.97
N SER A 253 -6.40 -12.76 -10.66
CA SER A 253 -4.93 -12.94 -10.64
C SER A 253 -4.17 -11.79 -11.30
N GLU A 254 -4.83 -11.07 -12.21
CA GLU A 254 -4.31 -9.92 -12.94
C GLU A 254 -4.05 -8.71 -12.02
N TRP A 255 -4.75 -8.63 -10.88
CA TRP A 255 -4.43 -7.66 -9.82
C TRP A 255 -3.22 -8.04 -8.96
N LEU A 256 -2.70 -9.27 -9.05
CA LEU A 256 -1.55 -9.73 -8.25
C LEU A 256 -0.21 -9.33 -8.88
N THR A 257 -0.11 -8.07 -9.29
CA THR A 257 1.06 -7.44 -9.89
C THR A 257 1.45 -6.18 -9.12
N PRO A 258 2.71 -5.72 -9.19
CA PRO A 258 3.13 -4.49 -8.53
C PRO A 258 2.32 -3.27 -9.00
N ASP A 259 1.80 -3.27 -10.23
CA ASP A 259 1.05 -2.12 -10.76
C ASP A 259 -0.37 -2.00 -10.19
N LEU A 260 -0.90 -3.07 -9.59
CA LEU A 260 -2.29 -3.12 -9.09
C LEU A 260 -2.44 -3.59 -7.64
N PHE A 261 -1.38 -4.13 -7.03
CA PHE A 261 -1.41 -4.54 -5.64
C PHE A 261 -0.11 -4.23 -4.91
N ARG A 262 -0.24 -3.57 -3.76
CA ARG A 262 0.87 -3.21 -2.88
C ARG A 262 0.63 -3.59 -1.42
N LEU A 263 1.73 -3.88 -0.73
CA LEU A 263 1.81 -4.10 0.71
C LEU A 263 2.76 -3.05 1.31
N GLY A 264 2.20 -2.04 1.98
CA GLY A 264 2.98 -1.05 2.70
C GLY A 264 3.49 -1.62 4.02
N ALA A 265 4.80 -1.86 4.13
CA ALA A 265 5.38 -2.49 5.30
C ALA A 265 6.80 -1.99 5.60
N SER A 266 7.10 -1.89 6.89
CA SER A 266 8.43 -1.56 7.41
C SER A 266 9.13 -2.75 8.07
N SER A 267 8.46 -3.91 8.20
CA SER A 267 9.04 -5.08 8.87
C SER A 267 8.62 -6.44 8.28
N LEU A 268 7.88 -6.43 7.17
CA LEU A 268 7.34 -7.65 6.57
C LEU A 268 8.40 -8.42 5.78
N LEU A 269 9.31 -7.69 5.12
CA LEU A 269 10.28 -8.26 4.20
C LEU A 269 11.16 -9.29 4.91
N ASN A 270 11.63 -8.97 6.11
CA ASN A 270 12.43 -9.91 6.91
C ASN A 270 11.71 -11.22 7.23
N ASP A 271 10.43 -11.19 7.64
CA ASP A 271 9.69 -12.43 7.90
C ASP A 271 9.50 -13.26 6.63
N VAL A 272 9.24 -12.60 5.50
CA VAL A 272 9.11 -13.25 4.18
C VAL A 272 10.42 -13.92 3.77
N LEU A 273 11.57 -13.24 3.93
CA LEU A 273 12.90 -13.81 3.66
C LEU A 273 13.18 -15.03 4.54
N MET A 274 12.88 -14.96 5.84
CA MET A 274 13.03 -16.11 6.74
C MET A 274 12.15 -17.30 6.31
N GLN A 275 10.94 -17.05 5.81
CA GLN A 275 10.09 -18.14 5.27
C GLN A 275 10.67 -18.76 4.00
N ILE A 276 11.34 -17.99 3.14
CA ILE A 276 12.02 -18.52 1.95
C ILE A 276 13.23 -19.36 2.38
N GLN A 277 14.08 -18.85 3.27
CA GLN A 277 15.24 -19.58 3.80
C GLN A 277 14.83 -20.90 4.46
N LYS A 278 13.70 -20.91 5.18
CA LYS A 278 13.14 -22.15 5.74
C LYS A 278 12.71 -23.14 4.68
N LEU A 279 12.14 -22.67 3.56
CA LEU A 279 11.78 -23.56 2.45
C LEU A 279 13.02 -24.14 1.76
N ASP A 280 14.11 -23.37 1.70
CA ASP A 280 15.35 -23.80 1.05
C ASP A 280 16.14 -24.78 1.91
N THR A 281 16.21 -24.54 3.22
CA THR A 281 17.12 -25.27 4.13
C THR A 281 16.42 -26.29 5.03
N GLY A 282 15.10 -26.20 5.16
CA GLY A 282 14.32 -26.97 6.14
C GLY A 282 14.48 -26.52 7.59
N ARG A 283 15.28 -25.46 7.87
CA ARG A 283 15.56 -24.94 9.22
C ARG A 283 14.95 -23.55 9.41
N TYR A 284 14.54 -23.23 10.64
CA TYR A 284 14.12 -21.88 10.97
C TYR A 284 15.35 -20.98 11.13
N SER A 285 15.36 -19.86 10.42
CA SER A 285 16.33 -18.78 10.58
C SER A 285 15.89 -17.81 11.69
N GLY A 286 16.85 -17.04 12.21
CA GLY A 286 16.62 -15.95 13.16
C GLY A 286 16.89 -14.56 12.54
N PRO A 287 16.64 -13.48 13.29
CA PRO A 287 16.85 -12.10 12.84
C PRO A 287 18.29 -11.82 12.35
N ASP A 288 19.29 -12.52 12.89
CA ASP A 288 20.71 -12.32 12.54
C ASP A 288 21.08 -12.79 11.12
N TYR A 289 20.15 -13.46 10.43
CA TYR A 289 20.35 -14.02 9.09
C TYR A 289 19.72 -13.17 7.98
N VAL A 290 19.15 -12.02 8.34
CA VAL A 290 18.57 -11.04 7.41
C VAL A 290 19.05 -9.64 7.81
N THR A 291 19.18 -8.73 6.85
CA THR A 291 19.53 -7.35 7.15
C THR A 291 18.40 -6.66 7.92
N VAL A 292 18.69 -5.60 8.68
CA VAL A 292 17.65 -4.83 9.39
C VAL A 292 16.79 -4.08 8.36
N ASP A 293 15.48 -3.99 8.60
CA ASP A 293 14.55 -3.21 7.77
C ASP A 293 14.69 -1.70 8.04
#